data_AF-A0A369J8K1-F1
#
_entry.id   AF-A0A369J8K1-F1
#
_cell.length_a   1.000
_cell.length_b   1.000
_cell.length_c   1.000
_cell.angle_alpha   90.00
_cell.angle_beta   90.00
_cell.angle_gamma   90.00
#
_symmetry.space_group_name_H-M   'P 1'
#
loop_
_entity.id
_entity.type
_entity.pdbx_description
1 polymer ?
#
loop_
_entity_poly.entity_id
_entity_poly.type
_entity_poly.pdbx_seq_one_letter_code
_entity_poly.pdbx_strand_id
1 'polypeptide(L)'
;MSSGNTYEIYEQDIPEIDMYSHLPRWLSFYELALGRKLRPEDKVFPFMAVNGIIDPSREMSYELFSKLLHKFTDAAGLEGWYTTHSFRRGGAQYRFIFAPLGFRWSLNRVRWWGGWAEGESVDTLMKYLMDSLQSYENGHGDALQPVPKGAEASFMGEHLEMQAATGGEVREMKRSVDRRIDEIDQKLDEKMDELVVKITAKFEETHLPSMSLSSSASGVRRAKPTVRAARVVSAPYVNRSPSVSSDEYSSGSSDDGSSLSESKPKPLPIPGVKIPHLGPGANAWKRALKQWEQGDPASGLLPLKDWPTAYYTNSMRTVTGTKRRDRELVAIAYNQVGRDEDAFLAAYPEANKSLRSLIRAIRRDRKIAKPRASRNGTPEEREARRVAGG
;
A
#
# COMPACT_ATOMS: atom_id res chain seq x y z
N MET A 1 25.83 -24.21 2.72
CA MET A 1 25.17 -22.88 2.75
C MET A 1 25.22 -22.35 1.33
N SER A 2 24.07 -22.19 0.66
CA SER A 2 24.04 -21.53 -0.65
C SER A 2 24.50 -20.08 -0.43
N SER A 3 25.64 -19.72 -1.02
CA SER A 3 26.08 -18.33 -1.10
C SER A 3 25.01 -17.55 -1.86
N GLY A 4 24.33 -16.63 -1.19
CA GLY A 4 23.35 -15.77 -1.86
C GLY A 4 24.00 -14.98 -2.99
N ASN A 5 23.22 -14.64 -4.02
CA ASN A 5 23.71 -13.83 -5.12
C ASN A 5 24.06 -12.42 -4.61
N THR A 6 25.20 -11.91 -5.07
CA THR A 6 25.57 -10.50 -4.89
C THR A 6 24.96 -9.69 -6.03
N TYR A 7 24.19 -8.67 -5.67
CA TYR A 7 23.56 -7.76 -6.65
C TYR A 7 24.24 -6.41 -6.60
N GLU A 8 24.64 -5.92 -7.76
CA GLU A 8 25.02 -4.53 -7.96
C GLU A 8 23.75 -3.73 -8.30
N ILE A 9 23.45 -2.71 -7.51
CA ILE A 9 22.24 -1.90 -7.65
C ILE A 9 22.63 -0.59 -8.32
N TYR A 10 22.03 -0.35 -9.48
CA TYR A 10 22.23 0.85 -10.29
C TYR A 10 20.92 1.63 -10.40
N GLU A 11 21.03 2.95 -10.55
CA GLU A 11 19.90 3.82 -10.85
C GLU A 11 19.16 3.34 -12.11
N GLN A 12 17.84 3.40 -12.08
CA GLN A 12 16.98 3.02 -13.21
C GLN A 12 16.11 4.22 -13.63
N ASP A 13 15.91 4.37 -14.93
CA ASP A 13 15.05 5.43 -15.50
C ASP A 13 13.56 5.25 -15.17
N ILE A 14 13.17 4.05 -14.69
CA ILE A 14 11.80 3.68 -14.37
C ILE A 14 11.64 3.75 -12.84
N PRO A 15 11.01 4.81 -12.30
CA PRO A 15 10.96 5.04 -10.87
C PRO A 15 10.30 3.89 -10.11
N GLU A 16 9.33 3.19 -10.69
CA GLU A 16 8.56 2.13 -10.04
C GLU A 16 9.42 0.91 -9.69
N ILE A 17 10.50 0.67 -10.44
CA ILE A 17 11.40 -0.49 -10.24
C ILE A 17 12.82 -0.06 -9.84
N ASP A 18 13.04 1.22 -9.55
CA ASP A 18 14.34 1.76 -9.18
C ASP A 18 14.72 1.43 -7.74
N MET A 19 15.35 0.26 -7.57
CA MET A 19 15.88 -0.15 -6.27
C MET A 19 16.94 0.81 -5.72
N TYR A 20 17.67 1.52 -6.58
CA TYR A 20 18.72 2.45 -6.14
C TYR A 20 18.14 3.59 -5.30
N SER A 21 16.98 4.13 -5.67
CA SER A 21 16.27 5.13 -4.88
C SER A 21 15.44 4.55 -3.75
N HIS A 22 14.74 3.44 -3.99
CA HIS A 22 13.78 2.89 -3.01
C HIS A 22 14.45 2.24 -1.81
N LEU A 23 15.57 1.54 -2.02
CA LEU A 23 16.25 0.82 -0.94
C LEU A 23 16.81 1.78 0.13
N PRO A 24 17.55 2.85 -0.19
CA PRO A 24 18.00 3.82 0.81
C PRO A 24 16.85 4.51 1.56
N ARG A 25 15.73 4.81 0.89
CA ARG A 25 14.53 5.36 1.54
C ARG A 25 13.96 4.39 2.56
N TRP A 26 13.85 3.11 2.19
CA TRP A 26 13.45 2.05 3.09
C TRP A 26 14.41 1.92 4.29
N LEU A 27 15.72 1.88 4.04
CA LEU A 27 16.73 1.78 5.10
C LEU A 27 16.66 2.98 6.07
N SER A 28 16.47 4.19 5.55
CA SER A 28 16.32 5.40 6.37
C SER A 28 15.09 5.33 7.28
N PHE A 29 13.95 4.91 6.73
CA PHE A 29 12.73 4.68 7.50
C PHE A 29 12.94 3.57 8.55
N TYR A 30 13.65 2.51 8.18
CA TYR A 30 13.92 1.38 9.05
C TYR A 30 14.83 1.77 10.23
N GLU A 31 15.88 2.54 10.00
CA GLU A 31 16.74 3.10 11.07
C GLU A 31 15.95 4.02 12.02
N LEU A 32 15.07 4.85 11.48
CA LEU A 32 14.18 5.70 12.26
C LEU A 32 13.24 4.86 13.15
N ALA A 33 12.67 3.80 12.60
CA ALA A 33 11.78 2.89 13.34
C ALA A 33 12.51 2.08 14.42
N LEU A 34 13.79 1.73 14.19
CA LEU A 34 14.64 1.06 15.16
C LEU A 34 15.17 2.00 16.26
N GLY A 35 15.27 3.31 15.98
CA GLY A 35 15.90 4.28 16.86
C GLY A 35 17.43 4.13 16.93
N ARG A 36 18.04 3.43 15.96
CA ARG A 36 19.49 3.25 15.83
C ARG A 36 19.87 2.99 14.37
N LYS A 37 21.13 3.24 14.03
CA LYS A 37 21.70 2.83 12.74
C LYS A 37 21.72 1.31 12.57
N LEU A 38 21.64 0.86 11.33
CA LEU A 38 21.73 -0.55 10.97
C LEU A 38 23.17 -1.07 11.15
N ARG A 39 23.27 -2.30 11.62
CA ARG A 39 24.53 -3.03 11.77
C ARG A 39 24.73 -3.97 10.58
N PRO A 40 25.97 -4.37 10.26
CA PRO A 40 26.24 -5.30 9.15
C PRO A 40 25.49 -6.62 9.24
N GLU A 41 25.15 -7.08 10.45
CA GLU A 41 24.46 -8.34 10.69
C GLU A 41 22.93 -8.21 10.63
N ASP A 42 22.41 -6.99 10.65
CA ASP A 42 20.96 -6.75 10.61
C ASP A 42 20.40 -7.12 9.22
N LYS A 43 19.23 -7.75 9.20
CA LYS A 43 18.55 -8.08 7.96
C LYS A 43 17.89 -6.84 7.36
N VAL A 44 18.12 -6.62 6.07
CA VAL A 44 17.51 -5.53 5.27
C VAL A 44 15.98 -5.60 5.30
N PHE A 45 15.43 -6.83 5.23
CA PHE A 45 14.00 -7.11 5.34
C PHE A 45 13.72 -7.92 6.62
N PRO A 46 13.58 -7.24 7.76
CA PRO A 46 13.45 -7.89 9.06
C PRO A 46 12.05 -8.45 9.32
N PHE A 47 11.94 -9.29 10.32
CA PHE A 47 10.66 -9.71 10.87
C PHE A 47 9.93 -8.52 11.53
N MET A 48 8.67 -8.32 11.14
CA MET A 48 7.80 -7.29 11.70
C MET A 48 6.61 -7.94 12.41
N ALA A 49 6.57 -7.82 13.73
CA ALA A 49 5.45 -8.33 14.52
C ALA A 49 4.19 -7.48 14.30
N VAL A 50 3.01 -8.08 14.50
CA VAL A 50 1.69 -7.43 14.34
C VAL A 50 1.52 -6.17 15.20
N ASN A 51 2.28 -6.05 16.29
CA ASN A 51 2.29 -4.89 17.17
C ASN A 51 3.29 -3.80 16.73
N GLY A 52 3.90 -3.90 15.55
CA GLY A 52 4.87 -2.95 15.02
C GLY A 52 6.29 -3.11 15.56
N ILE A 53 6.58 -4.17 16.33
CA ILE A 53 7.95 -4.44 16.78
C ILE A 53 8.75 -5.04 15.62
N ILE A 54 9.88 -4.42 15.31
CA ILE A 54 10.82 -4.89 14.30
C ILE A 54 11.95 -5.68 14.99
N ASP A 55 12.21 -6.90 14.52
CA ASP A 55 13.34 -7.72 14.95
C ASP A 55 14.40 -7.78 13.84
N PRO A 56 15.50 -7.00 13.97
CA PRO A 56 16.51 -6.88 12.94
C PRO A 56 17.36 -8.14 12.76
N SER A 57 17.37 -9.05 13.74
CA SER A 57 18.17 -10.28 13.70
C SER A 57 17.51 -11.40 12.89
N ARG A 58 16.22 -11.27 12.63
CA ARG A 58 15.38 -12.32 12.03
C ARG A 58 14.84 -11.85 10.70
N GLU A 59 14.87 -12.74 9.71
CA GLU A 59 14.25 -12.50 8.40
C GLU A 59 12.72 -12.50 8.47
N MET A 60 12.09 -11.74 7.59
CA MET A 60 10.64 -11.76 7.42
C MET A 60 10.15 -13.15 7.03
N SER A 61 9.10 -13.64 7.69
CA SER A 61 8.50 -14.92 7.29
C SER A 61 7.68 -14.77 6.00
N TYR A 62 7.65 -15.84 5.20
CA TYR A 62 6.85 -15.91 3.99
C TYR A 62 5.36 -15.60 4.23
N GLU A 63 4.79 -16.10 5.31
CA GLU A 63 3.39 -15.83 5.68
C GLU A 63 3.13 -14.34 5.96
N LEU A 64 4.08 -13.68 6.63
CA LEU A 64 3.97 -12.27 6.94
C LEU A 64 4.09 -11.44 5.66
N PHE A 65 5.05 -11.76 4.80
CA PHE A 65 5.20 -11.13 3.49
C PHE A 65 3.92 -11.28 2.66
N SER A 66 3.36 -12.47 2.58
CA SER A 66 2.14 -12.75 1.81
C SER A 66 0.95 -11.93 2.33
N LYS A 67 0.80 -11.80 3.65
CA LYS A 67 -0.26 -10.95 4.26
C LYS A 67 -0.07 -9.47 3.97
N LEU A 68 1.17 -8.99 4.02
CA LEU A 68 1.50 -7.60 3.67
C LEU A 68 1.20 -7.35 2.19
N LEU A 69 1.64 -8.26 1.32
CA LEU A 69 1.42 -8.17 -0.11
C LEU A 69 -0.06 -8.07 -0.45
N HIS A 70 -0.89 -8.98 0.08
CA HIS A 70 -2.34 -8.94 -0.13
C HIS A 70 -2.94 -7.60 0.29
N LYS A 71 -2.54 -7.10 1.47
CA LYS A 71 -3.01 -5.81 1.96
C LYS A 71 -2.62 -4.66 1.03
N PHE A 72 -1.42 -4.69 0.45
CA PHE A 72 -0.97 -3.66 -0.49
C PHE A 72 -1.70 -3.75 -1.84
N THR A 73 -1.93 -4.95 -2.36
CA THR A 73 -2.66 -5.13 -3.63
C THR A 73 -4.12 -4.74 -3.50
N ASP A 74 -4.77 -5.09 -2.38
CA ASP A 74 -6.13 -4.65 -2.08
C ASP A 74 -6.22 -3.13 -1.99
N ALA A 75 -5.28 -2.50 -1.27
CA ALA A 75 -5.26 -1.05 -1.10
C ALA A 75 -4.96 -0.30 -2.41
N ALA A 76 -4.28 -0.95 -3.35
CA ALA A 76 -4.03 -0.43 -4.69
C ALA A 76 -5.18 -0.67 -5.67
N GLY A 77 -6.26 -1.35 -5.26
CA GLY A 77 -7.39 -1.69 -6.13
C GLY A 77 -7.05 -2.72 -7.21
N LEU A 78 -6.03 -3.55 -6.99
CA LEU A 78 -5.66 -4.59 -7.95
C LEU A 78 -6.57 -5.79 -7.81
N GLU A 79 -7.15 -6.23 -8.92
CA GLU A 79 -7.99 -7.43 -8.96
C GLU A 79 -7.12 -8.70 -9.06
N GLY A 80 -7.32 -9.63 -8.12
CA GLY A 80 -6.73 -10.97 -8.17
C GLY A 80 -5.76 -11.29 -7.03
N TRP A 81 -5.25 -12.51 -7.06
CA TRP A 81 -4.38 -13.05 -6.01
C TRP A 81 -2.90 -12.97 -6.39
N TYR A 82 -2.17 -12.06 -5.74
CA TYR A 82 -0.74 -11.87 -5.99
C TYR A 82 0.11 -12.61 -4.96
N THR A 83 1.15 -13.27 -5.43
CA THR A 83 2.13 -13.98 -4.61
C THR A 83 3.54 -13.53 -4.97
N THR A 84 4.54 -13.95 -4.19
CA THR A 84 5.96 -13.79 -4.57
C THR A 84 6.25 -14.36 -5.97
N HIS A 85 5.56 -15.44 -6.33
CA HIS A 85 5.67 -16.06 -7.65
C HIS A 85 5.18 -15.11 -8.76
N SER A 86 4.10 -14.34 -8.51
CA SER A 86 3.57 -13.35 -9.46
C SER A 86 4.61 -12.29 -9.82
N PHE A 87 5.37 -11.77 -8.84
CA PHE A 87 6.42 -10.77 -9.09
C PHE A 87 7.65 -11.37 -9.79
N ARG A 88 8.07 -12.58 -9.40
CA ARG A 88 9.17 -13.27 -10.08
C ARG A 88 8.82 -13.54 -11.55
N ARG A 89 7.60 -14.03 -11.82
CA ARG A 89 7.09 -14.27 -13.17
C ARG A 89 6.92 -12.97 -13.96
N GLY A 90 6.22 -11.99 -13.39
CA GLY A 90 5.97 -10.71 -14.04
C GLY A 90 7.26 -9.93 -14.31
N GLY A 91 8.23 -9.95 -13.39
CA GLY A 91 9.55 -9.34 -13.59
C GLY A 91 10.35 -10.01 -14.71
N ALA A 92 10.31 -11.34 -14.79
CA ALA A 92 10.93 -12.09 -15.89
C ALA A 92 10.27 -11.78 -17.24
N GLN A 93 8.93 -11.78 -17.30
CA GLN A 93 8.17 -11.40 -18.50
C GLN A 93 8.45 -9.96 -18.90
N TYR A 94 8.47 -9.02 -17.95
CA TYR A 94 8.79 -7.63 -18.22
C TYR A 94 10.20 -7.50 -18.81
N ARG A 95 11.22 -7.99 -18.11
CA ARG A 95 12.61 -7.86 -18.57
C ARG A 95 12.89 -8.62 -19.87
N PHE A 96 12.18 -9.69 -20.17
CA PHE A 96 12.41 -10.46 -21.40
C PHE A 96 11.56 -9.97 -22.59
N ILE A 97 10.29 -9.61 -22.35
CA ILE A 97 9.28 -9.37 -23.39
C ILE A 97 8.89 -7.89 -23.48
N PHE A 98 8.60 -7.24 -22.35
CA PHE A 98 7.91 -5.93 -22.36
C PHE A 98 8.82 -4.72 -22.16
N ALA A 99 10.05 -4.90 -21.68
CA ALA A 99 10.99 -3.81 -21.51
C ALA A 99 11.32 -3.16 -22.87
N PRO A 100 11.64 -1.85 -22.89
CA PRO A 100 12.01 -1.18 -24.14
C PRO A 100 13.19 -1.86 -24.83
N LEU A 101 13.23 -1.74 -26.16
CA LEU A 101 14.34 -2.23 -26.97
C LEU A 101 15.69 -1.72 -26.43
N GLY A 102 16.66 -2.63 -26.29
CA GLY A 102 17.96 -2.37 -25.68
C GLY A 102 18.02 -2.53 -24.16
N PHE A 103 16.87 -2.56 -23.47
CA PHE A 103 16.78 -2.79 -22.02
C PHE A 103 16.27 -4.19 -21.65
N ARG A 104 15.90 -4.99 -22.66
CA ARG A 104 15.52 -6.40 -22.51
C ARG A 104 16.73 -7.23 -22.07
N TRP A 105 16.47 -8.22 -21.22
CA TRP A 105 17.47 -9.12 -20.70
C TRP A 105 17.50 -10.41 -21.50
N SER A 106 18.70 -10.96 -21.69
CA SER A 106 18.84 -12.31 -22.23
C SER A 106 18.22 -13.34 -21.28
N LEU A 107 17.81 -14.48 -21.82
CA LEU A 107 17.25 -15.58 -21.03
C LEU A 107 18.21 -16.01 -19.90
N ASN A 108 19.51 -16.02 -20.18
CA ASN A 108 20.54 -16.34 -19.19
C ASN A 108 20.55 -15.34 -18.01
N ARG A 109 20.43 -14.04 -18.30
CA ARG A 109 20.37 -13.00 -17.27
C ARG A 109 19.09 -13.10 -16.44
N VAL A 110 17.94 -13.35 -17.06
CA VAL A 110 16.67 -13.56 -16.35
C VAL A 110 16.76 -14.78 -15.43
N ARG A 111 17.33 -15.88 -15.93
CA ARG A 111 17.57 -17.12 -15.17
C ARG A 111 18.44 -16.87 -13.93
N TRP A 112 19.55 -16.16 -14.10
CA TRP A 112 20.43 -15.81 -13.00
C TRP A 112 19.74 -14.90 -11.98
N TRP A 113 19.08 -13.83 -12.45
CA TRP A 113 18.45 -12.82 -11.59
C TRP A 113 17.39 -13.41 -10.68
N GLY A 114 16.46 -14.19 -11.23
CA GLY A 114 15.40 -14.78 -10.43
C GLY A 114 15.82 -16.06 -9.72
N GLY A 115 17.12 -16.37 -9.63
CA GLY A 115 17.64 -17.46 -8.81
C GLY A 115 17.20 -18.85 -9.27
N TRP A 116 17.03 -19.05 -10.58
CA TRP A 116 16.78 -20.38 -11.13
C TRP A 116 18.07 -21.20 -11.07
N ALA A 117 18.06 -22.28 -10.28
CA ALA A 117 19.26 -23.08 -10.07
C ALA A 117 19.72 -23.79 -11.36
N GLU A 118 21.00 -24.14 -11.40
CA GLU A 118 21.56 -25.02 -12.42
C GLU A 118 20.96 -26.44 -12.21
N GLY A 119 19.86 -26.74 -12.94
CA GLY A 119 19.10 -27.99 -12.81
C GLY A 119 17.59 -27.82 -12.55
N GLU A 120 17.12 -26.62 -12.21
CA GLU A 120 15.67 -26.32 -12.21
C GLU A 120 15.16 -26.33 -13.66
N SER A 121 13.98 -26.90 -13.93
CA SER A 121 13.55 -27.13 -15.33
C SER A 121 13.41 -25.79 -16.05
N VAL A 122 14.33 -25.57 -17.00
CA VAL A 122 14.27 -24.47 -17.97
C VAL A 122 12.91 -24.45 -18.64
N ASP A 123 12.27 -25.61 -18.79
CA ASP A 123 10.92 -25.82 -19.29
C ASP A 123 9.87 -24.98 -18.55
N THR A 124 9.99 -24.78 -17.24
CA THR A 124 9.02 -23.99 -16.48
C THR A 124 9.15 -22.50 -16.78
N LEU A 125 10.38 -21.99 -16.87
CA LEU A 125 10.64 -20.60 -17.26
C LEU A 125 10.23 -20.37 -18.72
N MET A 126 10.62 -21.28 -19.61
CA MET A 126 10.24 -21.23 -21.03
C MET A 126 8.74 -21.27 -21.19
N LYS A 127 8.03 -22.13 -20.45
CA LYS A 127 6.57 -22.16 -20.44
C LYS A 127 5.98 -20.82 -19.98
N TYR A 128 6.48 -20.22 -18.90
CA TYR A 128 5.97 -18.91 -18.45
C TYR A 128 6.14 -17.79 -19.47
N LEU A 129 7.26 -17.79 -20.20
CA LEU A 129 7.54 -16.82 -21.25
C LEU A 129 6.69 -17.12 -22.49
N MET A 130 6.62 -18.39 -22.90
CA MET A 130 5.89 -18.81 -24.10
C MET A 130 4.38 -18.69 -23.94
N ASP A 131 3.80 -19.07 -22.79
CA ASP A 131 2.37 -18.88 -22.50
C ASP A 131 2.00 -17.39 -22.60
N SER A 132 2.90 -16.49 -22.19
CA SER A 132 2.71 -15.04 -22.30
C SER A 132 2.72 -14.58 -23.76
N LEU A 133 3.66 -15.09 -24.57
CA LEU A 133 3.74 -14.77 -25.99
C LEU A 133 2.52 -15.30 -26.75
N GLN A 134 2.11 -16.53 -26.49
CA GLN A 134 0.91 -17.12 -27.08
C GLN A 134 -0.35 -16.32 -26.72
N SER A 135 -0.48 -15.84 -25.48
CA SER A 135 -1.61 -14.99 -25.10
C SER A 135 -1.64 -13.66 -25.84
N TYR A 136 -0.47 -13.11 -26.18
CA TYR A 136 -0.34 -11.89 -26.96
C TYR A 136 -0.66 -12.12 -28.44
N GLU A 137 -0.13 -13.18 -29.05
CA GLU A 137 -0.37 -13.52 -30.45
C GLU A 137 -1.83 -13.91 -30.73
N ASN A 138 -2.47 -14.64 -29.81
CA ASN A 138 -3.86 -15.09 -29.96
C ASN A 138 -4.88 -13.99 -29.61
N GLY A 139 -4.43 -12.86 -29.06
CA GLY A 139 -5.27 -11.72 -28.71
C GLY A 139 -5.58 -10.86 -29.94
N HIS A 140 -6.38 -11.35 -30.89
CA HIS A 140 -6.75 -10.61 -32.11
C HIS A 140 -7.67 -9.39 -31.88
N GLY A 141 -7.76 -8.88 -30.65
CA GLY A 141 -8.63 -7.74 -30.29
C GLY A 141 -8.23 -6.43 -30.97
N ASP A 142 -6.99 -6.32 -31.41
CA ASP A 142 -6.45 -5.18 -32.15
C ASP A 142 -6.37 -5.41 -33.67
N ALA A 143 -6.97 -6.50 -34.19
CA ALA A 143 -6.96 -6.81 -35.62
C ALA A 143 -7.58 -5.70 -36.50
N LEU A 144 -8.44 -4.85 -35.91
CA LEU A 144 -9.06 -3.70 -36.58
C LEU A 144 -8.36 -2.37 -36.28
N GLN A 145 -7.22 -2.39 -35.58
CA GLN A 145 -6.48 -1.16 -35.30
C GLN A 145 -5.94 -0.57 -36.61
N PRO A 146 -6.15 0.74 -36.88
CA PRO A 146 -5.76 1.37 -38.15
C PRO A 146 -4.26 1.27 -38.48
N VAL A 147 -3.45 1.13 -37.43
CA VAL A 147 -2.01 0.86 -37.52
C VAL A 147 -1.78 -0.51 -36.87
N PRO A 148 -1.42 -1.54 -37.66
CA PRO A 148 -1.12 -2.85 -37.12
C PRO A 148 0.08 -2.78 -36.18
N LYS A 149 0.02 -3.44 -35.03
CA LYS A 149 1.16 -3.51 -34.10
C LYS A 149 2.27 -4.46 -34.55
N GLY A 150 2.12 -5.12 -35.70
CA GLY A 150 3.18 -5.96 -36.29
C GLY A 150 3.54 -7.20 -35.47
N ALA A 151 2.65 -7.65 -34.57
CA ALA A 151 2.88 -8.80 -33.70
C ALA A 151 3.28 -10.08 -34.48
N GLU A 152 2.82 -10.22 -35.73
CA GLU A 152 3.03 -11.42 -36.55
C GLU A 152 4.33 -11.40 -37.37
N ALA A 153 5.00 -10.25 -37.50
CA ALA A 153 6.16 -10.09 -38.41
C ALA A 153 7.51 -9.98 -37.68
N SER A 154 7.52 -9.65 -36.38
CA SER A 154 8.72 -9.76 -35.54
C SER A 154 8.33 -9.97 -34.09
N PHE A 155 9.30 -10.33 -33.24
CA PHE A 155 9.10 -10.44 -31.80
C PHE A 155 8.43 -9.17 -31.25
N MET A 156 7.19 -9.28 -30.75
CA MET A 156 6.38 -8.16 -30.25
C MET A 156 6.24 -6.95 -31.20
N GLY A 157 6.42 -7.12 -32.52
CA GLY A 157 6.36 -6.00 -33.47
C GLY A 157 7.53 -5.03 -33.41
N GLU A 158 8.64 -5.38 -32.74
CA GLU A 158 9.88 -4.57 -32.64
C GLU A 158 10.37 -3.96 -33.97
N HIS A 159 10.16 -4.66 -35.10
CA HIS A 159 10.54 -4.15 -36.41
C HIS A 159 9.83 -2.83 -36.77
N LEU A 160 8.62 -2.58 -36.25
CA LEU A 160 7.89 -1.33 -36.45
C LEU A 160 8.48 -0.18 -35.62
N GLU A 161 8.99 -0.46 -34.42
CA GLU A 161 9.63 0.56 -33.57
C GLU A 161 10.96 1.07 -34.17
N MET A 162 11.64 0.23 -34.95
CA MET A 162 12.89 0.59 -35.64
C MET A 162 12.67 1.06 -37.09
N GLN A 163 11.44 1.02 -37.60
CA GLN A 163 11.13 1.47 -38.96
C GLN A 163 10.84 2.96 -39.02
N ALA A 164 11.17 3.57 -40.16
CA ALA A 164 10.73 4.92 -40.45
C ALA A 164 9.20 4.95 -40.58
N ALA A 165 8.57 5.99 -40.03
CA ALA A 165 7.12 6.14 -40.07
C ALA A 165 6.57 5.97 -41.49
N THR A 166 5.62 5.06 -41.65
CA THR A 166 4.98 4.78 -42.93
C THR A 166 4.05 5.91 -43.32
N GLY A 167 3.83 6.09 -44.63
CA GLY A 167 2.89 7.11 -45.11
C GLY A 167 1.45 6.91 -44.61
N GLY A 168 1.08 5.68 -44.23
CA GLY A 168 -0.22 5.37 -43.60
C GLY A 168 -0.33 5.94 -42.20
N GLU A 169 0.69 5.73 -41.36
CA GLU A 169 0.75 6.24 -39.98
C GLU A 169 0.74 7.77 -39.96
N VAL A 170 1.49 8.41 -40.86
CA VAL A 170 1.50 9.88 -40.99
C VAL A 170 0.12 10.41 -41.37
N ARG A 171 -0.61 9.72 -42.25
CA ARG A 171 -1.98 10.11 -42.61
C ARG A 171 -2.94 9.96 -41.44
N GLU A 172 -2.81 8.91 -40.64
CA GLU A 172 -3.67 8.70 -39.48
C GLU A 172 -3.36 9.69 -38.35
N MET A 173 -2.08 9.98 -38.12
CA MET A 173 -1.65 11.07 -37.24
C MET A 173 -2.24 12.40 -37.68
N LYS A 174 -2.17 12.71 -38.99
CA LYS A 174 -2.79 13.92 -39.55
C LYS A 174 -4.29 13.95 -39.26
N ARG A 175 -5.03 12.86 -39.51
CA ARG A 175 -6.47 12.79 -39.21
C ARG A 175 -6.79 12.99 -37.73
N SER A 176 -5.97 12.42 -36.85
CA SER A 176 -6.12 12.59 -35.40
C SER A 176 -5.90 14.05 -34.97
N VAL A 177 -4.89 14.70 -35.54
CA VAL A 177 -4.64 16.13 -35.32
C VAL A 177 -5.76 17.00 -35.88
N ASP A 178 -6.22 16.72 -37.11
CA ASP A 178 -7.30 17.46 -37.75
C ASP A 178 -8.59 17.37 -36.89
N ARG A 179 -8.95 16.18 -36.38
CA ARG A 179 -10.10 16.02 -35.46
C ARG A 179 -9.98 16.85 -34.19
N ARG A 180 -8.79 16.89 -33.58
CA ARG A 180 -8.56 17.71 -32.37
C ARG A 180 -8.65 19.20 -32.66
N ILE A 181 -8.23 19.64 -33.84
CA ILE A 181 -8.38 21.03 -34.26
C ILE A 181 -9.86 21.35 -34.44
N ASP A 182 -10.61 20.48 -35.12
CA ASP A 182 -12.06 20.65 -35.30
C ASP A 182 -12.80 20.73 -33.95
N GLU A 183 -12.42 19.90 -32.96
CA GLU A 183 -12.96 19.97 -31.60
C GLU A 183 -12.63 21.29 -30.87
N ILE A 184 -11.45 21.85 -31.11
CA ILE A 184 -11.05 23.15 -30.54
C ILE A 184 -11.86 24.27 -31.21
N ASP A 185 -11.99 24.25 -32.52
CA ASP A 185 -12.76 25.23 -33.29
C ASP A 185 -14.23 25.23 -32.83
N GLN A 186 -14.83 24.05 -32.67
CA GLN A 186 -16.20 23.94 -32.15
C GLN A 186 -16.36 24.54 -30.75
N LYS A 187 -15.43 24.25 -29.82
CA LYS A 187 -15.46 24.83 -28.47
C LYS A 187 -15.27 26.34 -28.48
N LEU A 188 -14.47 26.85 -29.40
CA LEU A 188 -14.25 28.29 -29.54
C LEU A 188 -15.52 28.99 -30.03
N ASP A 189 -16.18 28.42 -31.03
CA ASP A 189 -17.45 28.92 -31.56
C ASP A 189 -18.54 28.92 -30.48
N GLU A 190 -18.69 27.82 -29.73
CA GLU A 190 -19.64 27.73 -28.61
C GLU A 190 -19.40 28.82 -27.54
N LYS A 191 -18.13 29.05 -27.17
CA LYS A 191 -17.79 30.09 -26.20
C LYS A 191 -17.99 31.49 -26.75
N MET A 192 -17.75 31.70 -28.04
CA MET A 192 -17.96 32.99 -28.68
C MET A 192 -19.45 33.32 -28.74
N ASP A 193 -20.30 32.35 -29.08
CA ASP A 193 -21.75 32.48 -29.04
C ASP A 193 -22.25 32.78 -27.62
N GLU A 194 -21.73 32.08 -26.61
CA GLU A 194 -22.06 32.33 -25.20
C GLU A 194 -21.69 33.77 -24.79
N LEU A 195 -20.55 34.29 -25.28
CA LEU A 195 -20.09 35.64 -25.00
C LEU A 195 -20.95 36.70 -25.70
N VAL A 196 -21.36 36.44 -26.94
CA VAL A 196 -22.28 37.31 -27.70
C VAL A 196 -23.65 37.38 -27.01
N VAL A 197 -24.20 36.26 -26.56
CA VAL A 197 -25.45 36.24 -25.79
C VAL A 197 -25.33 37.06 -24.50
N LYS A 198 -24.23 36.91 -23.75
CA LYS A 198 -23.99 37.69 -22.51
C LYS A 198 -23.86 39.19 -22.77
N ILE A 199 -23.20 39.59 -23.86
CA ILE A 199 -23.08 41.00 -24.24
C ILE A 199 -24.45 41.57 -24.64
N THR A 200 -25.21 40.82 -25.44
CA THR A 200 -26.53 41.25 -25.92
C THR A 200 -27.53 41.40 -24.76
N ALA A 201 -27.56 40.43 -23.84
CA ALA A 201 -28.40 40.47 -22.64
C ALA A 201 -28.07 41.68 -21.74
N LYS A 202 -26.78 42.01 -21.57
CA LYS A 202 -26.36 43.21 -20.81
C LYS A 202 -26.74 44.52 -21.49
N PHE A 203 -26.79 44.54 -22.82
CA PHE A 203 -27.18 45.72 -23.60
C PHE A 203 -28.69 45.98 -23.51
N GLU A 204 -29.51 44.92 -23.43
CA GLU A 204 -30.95 45.03 -23.21
C GLU A 204 -31.30 45.46 -21.78
N GLU A 205 -30.49 45.10 -20.78
CA GLU A 205 -30.70 45.50 -19.38
C GLU A 205 -30.44 47.00 -19.10
N THR A 206 -29.81 47.72 -20.06
CA THR A 206 -29.36 49.11 -19.85
C THR A 206 -30.19 50.20 -20.54
N HIS A 207 -31.24 49.90 -21.32
CA HIS A 207 -32.04 50.95 -21.97
C HIS A 207 -33.57 50.73 -22.05
N LEU A 208 -34.30 51.77 -21.61
CA LEU A 208 -35.75 52.06 -21.79
C LEU A 208 -36.08 52.52 -23.24
N PRO A 209 -37.37 52.67 -23.63
CA PRO A 209 -37.89 52.14 -24.88
C PRO A 209 -37.82 53.08 -26.09
N SER A 210 -37.93 52.43 -27.25
CA SER A 210 -38.53 52.91 -28.50
C SER A 210 -37.85 54.08 -29.19
N MET A 211 -37.21 53.79 -30.32
CA MET A 211 -37.59 54.41 -31.59
C MET A 211 -37.35 53.43 -32.74
N SER A 212 -38.43 53.14 -33.46
CA SER A 212 -38.43 52.44 -34.74
C SER A 212 -37.76 53.30 -35.81
N LEU A 213 -36.70 52.79 -36.42
CA LEU A 213 -36.24 53.28 -37.72
C LEU A 213 -35.94 52.10 -38.64
N SER A 214 -36.73 52.04 -39.70
CA SER A 214 -36.46 51.30 -40.91
C SER A 214 -35.18 51.81 -41.57
N SER A 215 -34.24 50.94 -41.93
CA SER A 215 -33.56 51.09 -43.23
C SER A 215 -32.96 49.79 -43.73
N SER A 216 -33.38 49.47 -44.95
CA SER A 216 -32.74 48.75 -46.01
C SER A 216 -31.21 48.64 -46.00
N ALA A 217 -30.78 47.48 -46.50
CA ALA A 217 -29.78 47.29 -47.55
C ALA A 217 -28.42 46.68 -47.16
N SER A 218 -28.08 45.71 -48.02
CA SER A 218 -26.74 45.36 -48.51
C SER A 218 -26.09 44.13 -47.87
N GLY A 219 -26.24 43.01 -48.56
CA GLY A 219 -25.46 41.80 -48.36
C GLY A 219 -23.97 42.06 -48.60
N VAL A 220 -23.17 41.75 -47.59
CA VAL A 220 -21.71 41.67 -47.70
C VAL A 220 -21.35 40.21 -47.83
N ARG A 221 -20.88 39.83 -49.03
CA ARG A 221 -20.30 38.51 -49.30
C ARG A 221 -19.00 38.37 -48.50
N ARG A 222 -18.96 37.41 -47.59
CA ARG A 222 -17.77 37.01 -46.82
C ARG A 222 -16.80 36.27 -47.74
N ALA A 223 -15.68 36.90 -48.09
CA ALA A 223 -14.58 36.26 -48.80
C ALA A 223 -13.82 35.32 -47.85
N LYS A 224 -13.57 34.08 -48.28
CA LYS A 224 -12.71 33.11 -47.58
C LYS A 224 -11.24 33.55 -47.73
N PRO A 225 -10.42 33.54 -46.67
CA PRO A 225 -8.99 33.74 -46.81
C PRO A 225 -8.33 32.46 -47.32
N THR A 226 -7.73 32.55 -48.50
CA THR A 226 -6.78 31.55 -49.02
C THR A 226 -5.47 31.69 -48.25
N VAL A 227 -5.21 30.81 -47.29
CA VAL A 227 -3.91 30.75 -46.60
C VAL A 227 -2.95 29.94 -47.47
N ARG A 228 -1.91 30.64 -47.94
CA ARG A 228 -0.81 30.13 -48.76
C ARG A 228 0.15 29.34 -47.87
N ALA A 229 0.40 28.08 -48.20
CA ALA A 229 1.33 27.20 -47.49
C ALA A 229 2.76 27.76 -47.54
N ALA A 230 3.32 28.07 -46.36
CA ALA A 230 4.74 28.31 -46.19
C ALA A 230 5.43 27.00 -45.79
N ARG A 231 6.41 26.58 -46.58
CA ARG A 231 7.38 25.53 -46.24
C ARG A 231 8.19 26.02 -45.03
N VAL A 232 8.11 25.31 -43.91
CA VAL A 232 9.05 25.46 -42.80
C VAL A 232 9.89 24.20 -42.68
N VAL A 233 11.20 24.43 -42.69
CA VAL A 233 12.29 23.47 -42.60
C VAL A 233 12.40 22.94 -41.17
N SER A 234 12.66 21.63 -41.07
CA SER A 234 12.77 20.84 -39.84
C SER A 234 13.89 21.32 -38.90
N ALA A 235 13.63 21.23 -37.59
CA ALA A 235 14.64 21.00 -36.55
C ALA A 235 14.02 20.12 -35.44
N PRO A 236 14.82 19.28 -34.76
CA PRO A 236 14.32 18.13 -34.01
C PRO A 236 13.93 18.54 -32.59
N TYR A 237 12.80 18.04 -32.09
CA TYR A 237 12.47 18.10 -30.67
C TYR A 237 12.25 16.73 -30.06
N VAL A 238 12.90 16.60 -28.92
CA VAL A 238 12.91 15.55 -27.90
C VAL A 238 11.49 15.07 -27.57
N ASN A 239 11.30 13.75 -27.63
CA ASN A 239 10.06 13.09 -27.26
C ASN A 239 9.87 13.15 -25.73
N ARG A 240 8.75 13.76 -25.31
CA ARG A 240 8.27 13.71 -23.93
C ARG A 240 6.97 12.89 -23.92
N SER A 241 7.02 11.71 -23.31
CA SER A 241 5.88 10.80 -23.18
C SER A 241 4.73 11.44 -22.40
N PRO A 242 3.47 11.35 -22.86
CA PRO A 242 2.32 11.62 -22.02
C PRO A 242 1.81 10.32 -21.38
N SER A 243 1.57 10.42 -20.07
CA SER A 243 0.84 9.46 -19.23
C SER A 243 -0.56 9.19 -19.80
N VAL A 244 -0.88 7.91 -19.98
CA VAL A 244 -2.23 7.46 -20.37
C VAL A 244 -3.09 7.37 -19.12
N SER A 245 -4.10 8.23 -19.07
CA SER A 245 -5.27 8.12 -18.20
C SER A 245 -6.17 7.00 -18.71
N SER A 246 -6.49 6.06 -17.84
CA SER A 246 -7.46 4.99 -18.08
C SER A 246 -8.83 5.43 -17.55
N ASP A 247 -9.76 5.71 -18.46
CA ASP A 247 -11.18 5.91 -18.13
C ASP A 247 -11.93 4.57 -18.15
N GLU A 248 -12.65 4.41 -17.04
CA GLU A 248 -13.81 3.60 -16.69
C GLU A 248 -14.59 2.88 -17.81
N TYR A 249 -14.77 1.56 -17.63
CA TYR A 249 -15.96 0.85 -18.11
C TYR A 249 -16.85 0.53 -16.90
N SER A 250 -17.98 1.22 -16.81
CA SER A 250 -19.10 0.85 -15.95
C SER A 250 -19.79 -0.39 -16.49
N SER A 251 -19.91 -1.43 -15.67
CA SER A 251 -20.96 -2.44 -15.81
C SER A 251 -21.60 -2.66 -14.44
N GLY A 252 -22.90 -2.38 -14.37
CA GLY A 252 -23.68 -2.52 -13.16
C GLY A 252 -24.09 -3.96 -12.92
N SER A 253 -24.05 -4.39 -11.66
CA SER A 253 -25.01 -5.35 -11.11
C SER A 253 -24.91 -5.44 -9.59
N SER A 254 -26.07 -5.25 -8.96
CA SER A 254 -26.55 -5.84 -7.70
C SER A 254 -26.01 -5.32 -6.36
N ASP A 255 -26.92 -4.59 -5.70
CA ASP A 255 -27.00 -4.30 -4.28
C ASP A 255 -26.60 -5.48 -3.39
N ASP A 256 -25.66 -5.26 -2.47
CA ASP A 256 -25.77 -5.82 -1.13
C ASP A 256 -25.16 -4.85 -0.10
N GLY A 257 -26.02 -4.26 0.71
CA GLY A 257 -25.68 -3.21 1.66
C GLY A 257 -24.93 -3.77 2.88
N SER A 258 -23.63 -3.54 2.95
CA SER A 258 -22.84 -3.70 4.17
C SER A 258 -22.13 -2.40 4.52
N SER A 259 -22.67 -1.67 5.51
CA SER A 259 -22.10 -0.43 6.01
C SER A 259 -20.77 -0.70 6.71
N LEU A 260 -19.65 -0.43 6.03
CA LEU A 260 -18.32 -0.48 6.62
C LEU A 260 -18.02 0.85 7.32
N SER A 261 -17.98 0.78 8.65
CA SER A 261 -17.50 1.87 9.50
C SER A 261 -16.06 2.22 9.16
N GLU A 262 -15.85 3.46 8.74
CA GLU A 262 -14.56 4.09 8.47
C GLU A 262 -13.64 4.01 9.70
N SER A 263 -12.71 3.06 9.71
CA SER A 263 -11.77 2.90 10.82
C SER A 263 -10.68 3.95 10.72
N LYS A 264 -10.74 4.98 11.58
CA LYS A 264 -9.67 5.98 11.73
C LYS A 264 -8.30 5.31 11.88
N PRO A 265 -7.24 5.84 11.24
CA PRO A 265 -5.90 5.28 11.31
C PRO A 265 -5.42 5.22 12.76
N LYS A 266 -5.00 4.03 13.20
CA LYS A 266 -4.46 3.83 14.56
C LYS A 266 -3.14 4.59 14.69
N PRO A 267 -2.93 5.40 15.74
CA PRO A 267 -1.67 6.10 15.95
C PRO A 267 -0.51 5.11 16.04
N LEU A 268 0.61 5.44 15.39
CA LEU A 268 1.81 4.62 15.43
C LEU A 268 2.36 4.51 16.87
N PRO A 269 2.88 3.35 17.27
CA PRO A 269 3.47 3.17 18.60
C PRO A 269 4.70 4.06 18.81
N ILE A 270 4.95 4.44 20.06
CA ILE A 270 6.10 5.27 20.43
C ILE A 270 7.40 4.49 20.15
N PRO A 271 8.31 4.97 19.28
CA PRO A 271 9.55 4.28 18.96
C PRO A 271 10.40 4.00 20.22
N GLY A 272 11.04 2.83 20.26
CA GLY A 272 11.94 2.43 21.37
C GLY A 272 11.26 1.93 22.65
N VAL A 273 9.96 2.15 22.86
CA VAL A 273 9.26 1.73 24.09
C VAL A 273 8.76 0.29 23.98
N LYS A 274 9.50 -0.68 24.56
CA LYS A 274 9.14 -2.10 24.56
C LYS A 274 9.28 -2.75 25.94
N ILE A 275 8.35 -3.65 26.27
CA ILE A 275 8.46 -4.53 27.45
C ILE A 275 8.95 -5.91 26.95
N PRO A 276 10.18 -6.34 27.33
CA PRO A 276 10.74 -7.62 26.91
C PRO A 276 9.85 -8.81 27.29
N HIS A 277 9.85 -9.83 26.44
CA HIS A 277 9.15 -11.08 26.72
C HIS A 277 9.88 -11.87 27.80
N LEU A 278 9.13 -12.42 28.75
CA LEU A 278 9.69 -13.09 29.92
C LEU A 278 10.10 -14.55 29.67
N GLY A 279 9.87 -15.09 28.47
CA GLY A 279 10.12 -16.50 28.14
C GLY A 279 9.24 -17.50 28.94
N PRO A 280 9.19 -18.77 28.53
CA PRO A 280 8.55 -19.83 29.31
C PRO A 280 9.37 -20.16 30.58
N GLY A 281 8.75 -20.86 31.54
CA GLY A 281 9.43 -21.46 32.69
C GLY A 281 8.91 -21.01 34.06
N ALA A 282 9.21 -21.83 35.08
CA ALA A 282 8.76 -21.68 36.46
C ALA A 282 9.16 -20.35 37.13
N ASN A 283 10.24 -19.72 36.66
CA ASN A 283 10.75 -18.45 37.20
C ASN A 283 10.26 -17.21 36.44
N ALA A 284 9.28 -17.35 35.54
CA ALA A 284 8.77 -16.24 34.75
C ALA A 284 8.13 -15.13 35.62
N TRP A 285 7.55 -15.48 36.77
CA TRP A 285 6.94 -14.52 37.69
C TRP A 285 8.00 -13.69 38.43
N LYS A 286 9.14 -14.28 38.83
CA LYS A 286 10.28 -13.54 39.41
C LYS A 286 10.84 -12.52 38.43
N ARG A 287 10.98 -12.89 37.16
CA ARG A 287 11.39 -11.97 36.10
C ARG A 287 10.35 -10.85 35.87
N ALA A 288 9.06 -11.16 36.02
CA ALA A 288 7.99 -10.14 35.96
C ALA A 288 8.11 -9.12 37.10
N LEU A 289 8.39 -9.59 38.33
CA LEU A 289 8.64 -8.73 39.49
C LEU A 289 9.88 -7.86 39.29
N LYS A 290 10.97 -8.44 38.78
CA LYS A 290 12.20 -7.69 38.46
C LYS A 290 11.93 -6.57 37.45
N GLN A 291 11.21 -6.84 36.36
CA GLN A 291 10.80 -5.80 35.40
C GLN A 291 9.92 -4.72 36.06
N TRP A 292 9.02 -5.10 36.97
CA TRP A 292 8.13 -4.17 37.64
C TRP A 292 8.85 -3.22 38.60
N GLU A 293 9.75 -3.75 39.44
CA GLU A 293 10.37 -3.01 40.53
C GLU A 293 11.70 -2.36 40.18
N GLN A 294 12.54 -3.04 39.39
CA GLN A 294 13.91 -2.64 39.08
C GLN A 294 14.08 -2.22 37.62
N GLY A 295 13.23 -2.73 36.72
CA GLY A 295 13.42 -2.57 35.29
C GLY A 295 14.60 -3.41 34.78
N ASP A 296 15.26 -2.91 33.74
CA ASP A 296 16.50 -3.47 33.18
C ASP A 296 17.39 -2.33 32.64
N PRO A 297 18.29 -1.79 33.48
CA PRO A 297 19.16 -0.67 33.11
C PRO A 297 20.04 -0.96 31.89
N ALA A 298 20.45 -2.22 31.68
CA ALA A 298 21.29 -2.61 30.56
C ALA A 298 20.57 -2.49 29.21
N SER A 299 19.24 -2.59 29.19
CA SER A 299 18.41 -2.36 28.00
C SER A 299 17.72 -0.97 27.99
N GLY A 300 18.06 -0.10 28.95
CA GLY A 300 17.43 1.21 29.12
C GLY A 300 15.99 1.15 29.63
N LEU A 301 15.56 0.01 30.18
CA LEU A 301 14.19 -0.19 30.66
C LEU A 301 14.04 0.35 32.08
N LEU A 302 13.31 1.45 32.24
CA LEU A 302 12.90 1.94 33.56
C LEU A 302 11.96 0.95 34.27
N PRO A 303 11.92 0.93 35.61
CA PRO A 303 10.92 0.17 36.36
C PRO A 303 9.50 0.43 35.85
N LEU A 304 8.73 -0.63 35.56
CA LEU A 304 7.40 -0.46 34.96
C LEU A 304 6.39 0.28 35.85
N LYS A 305 6.62 0.29 37.17
CA LYS A 305 5.82 1.06 38.13
C LYS A 305 5.95 2.58 37.92
N ASP A 306 7.12 3.02 37.45
CA ASP A 306 7.50 4.43 37.28
C ASP A 306 7.32 4.91 35.82
N TRP A 307 6.75 4.07 34.95
CA TRP A 307 6.53 4.42 33.55
C TRP A 307 5.54 5.58 33.37
N PRO A 308 5.82 6.53 32.45
CA PRO A 308 4.85 7.57 32.07
C PRO A 308 3.54 6.97 31.55
N THR A 309 2.41 7.58 31.89
CA THR A 309 1.08 7.09 31.49
C THR A 309 0.94 6.91 29.98
N ALA A 310 1.49 7.85 29.20
CA ALA A 310 1.50 7.80 27.74
C ALA A 310 2.11 6.50 27.16
N TYR A 311 3.00 5.84 27.89
CA TYR A 311 3.69 4.63 27.42
C TYR A 311 2.85 3.36 27.50
N TYR A 312 1.66 3.41 28.12
CA TYR A 312 0.80 2.24 28.27
C TYR A 312 -0.71 2.52 28.12
N THR A 313 -1.09 3.77 27.82
CA THR A 313 -2.48 4.15 27.50
C THR A 313 -2.68 4.38 26.00
N ASN A 314 -3.92 4.63 25.56
CA ASN A 314 -4.28 4.95 24.17
C ASN A 314 -3.74 3.91 23.15
N SER A 315 -2.99 4.35 22.14
CA SER A 315 -2.38 3.48 21.10
C SER A 315 -1.43 2.45 21.68
N MET A 316 -0.78 2.75 22.82
CA MET A 316 0.16 1.85 23.49
C MET A 316 -0.54 0.79 24.35
N ARG A 317 -1.86 0.88 24.55
CA ARG A 317 -2.63 -0.07 25.37
C ARG A 317 -2.49 -1.51 24.88
N THR A 318 -2.50 -1.72 23.56
CA THR A 318 -2.37 -3.04 22.93
C THR A 318 -0.92 -3.52 22.85
N VAL A 319 0.05 -2.59 22.82
CA VAL A 319 1.48 -2.90 22.64
C VAL A 319 2.15 -3.23 23.98
N THR A 320 2.05 -2.33 24.96
CA THR A 320 2.72 -2.41 26.26
C THR A 320 1.71 -2.49 27.41
N GLY A 321 0.51 -1.93 27.26
CA GLY A 321 -0.48 -1.82 28.33
C GLY A 321 -0.89 -3.15 28.96
N THR A 322 -1.21 -4.15 28.14
CA THR A 322 -1.55 -5.50 28.65
C THR A 322 -0.39 -6.12 29.43
N LYS A 323 0.84 -6.04 28.89
CA LYS A 323 2.02 -6.60 29.54
C LYS A 323 2.32 -5.89 30.86
N ARG A 324 2.26 -4.56 30.91
CA ARG A 324 2.44 -3.78 32.15
C ARG A 324 1.42 -4.18 33.20
N ARG A 325 0.12 -4.20 32.85
CA ARG A 325 -0.97 -4.56 33.77
C ARG A 325 -0.81 -5.96 34.34
N ASP A 326 -0.37 -6.91 33.52
CA ASP A 326 -0.09 -8.26 34.00
C ASP A 326 1.04 -8.30 35.04
N ARG A 327 2.05 -7.41 34.92
CA ARG A 327 3.21 -7.38 35.82
C ARG A 327 2.83 -6.70 37.12
N GLU A 328 2.03 -5.64 37.03
CA GLU A 328 1.36 -4.99 38.15
C GLU A 328 0.52 -5.97 38.96
N LEU A 329 -0.28 -6.82 38.31
CA LEU A 329 -1.11 -7.82 39.01
C LEU A 329 -0.27 -8.80 39.82
N VAL A 330 0.83 -9.29 39.25
CA VAL A 330 1.76 -10.20 39.95
C VAL A 330 2.41 -9.47 41.13
N ALA A 331 2.87 -8.24 40.94
CA ALA A 331 3.47 -7.44 42.00
C ALA A 331 2.51 -7.16 43.17
N ILE A 332 1.25 -6.82 42.88
CA ILE A 332 0.27 -6.59 43.94
C ILE A 332 -0.02 -7.89 44.70
N ALA A 333 -0.21 -9.01 44.00
CA ALA A 333 -0.46 -10.30 44.64
C ALA A 333 0.74 -10.73 45.52
N TYR A 334 1.96 -10.50 45.06
CA TYR A 334 3.18 -10.77 45.81
C TYR A 334 3.29 -9.89 47.07
N ASN A 335 2.94 -8.60 46.96
CA ASN A 335 2.89 -7.71 48.13
C ASN A 335 1.81 -8.13 49.14
N GLN A 336 0.67 -8.67 48.68
CA GLN A 336 -0.43 -9.09 49.55
C GLN A 336 -0.07 -10.29 50.45
N VAL A 337 0.83 -11.16 49.99
CA VAL A 337 1.36 -12.28 50.78
C VAL A 337 2.64 -11.91 51.54
N GLY A 338 2.91 -10.61 51.73
CA GLY A 338 4.05 -10.14 52.51
C GLY A 338 5.41 -10.22 51.82
N ARG A 339 5.45 -10.34 50.48
CA ARG A 339 6.70 -10.53 49.70
C ARG A 339 7.49 -11.78 50.10
N ASP A 340 6.83 -12.77 50.65
CA ASP A 340 7.43 -14.07 50.91
C ASP A 340 7.25 -14.97 49.68
N GLU A 341 8.36 -15.51 49.16
CA GLU A 341 8.33 -16.40 48.00
C GLU A 341 7.59 -17.70 48.31
N ASP A 342 7.77 -18.26 49.49
CA ASP A 342 7.16 -19.54 49.88
C ASP A 342 5.66 -19.36 50.10
N ALA A 343 5.26 -18.29 50.79
CA ALA A 343 3.85 -17.91 50.91
C ALA A 343 3.20 -17.63 49.55
N PHE A 344 3.92 -17.01 48.61
CA PHE A 344 3.41 -16.75 47.27
C PHE A 344 3.20 -18.03 46.46
N LEU A 345 4.14 -18.98 46.54
CA LEU A 345 4.03 -20.28 45.87
C LEU A 345 2.96 -21.16 46.51
N ALA A 346 2.77 -21.08 47.83
CA ALA A 346 1.69 -21.76 48.53
C ALA A 346 0.31 -21.21 48.11
N ALA A 347 0.17 -19.88 47.99
CA ALA A 347 -1.06 -19.23 47.55
C ALA A 347 -1.33 -19.42 46.05
N TYR A 348 -0.29 -19.44 45.21
CA TYR A 348 -0.39 -19.53 43.76
C TYR A 348 0.56 -20.59 43.18
N PRO A 349 0.26 -21.89 43.35
CA PRO A 349 1.11 -22.97 42.85
C PRO A 349 1.28 -22.95 41.32
N GLU A 350 0.36 -22.30 40.58
CA GLU A 350 0.47 -22.12 39.12
C GLU A 350 1.62 -21.21 38.68
N ALA A 351 2.24 -20.47 39.61
CA ALA A 351 3.45 -19.68 39.37
C ALA A 351 4.58 -20.53 38.76
N ASN A 352 4.69 -21.80 39.16
CA ASN A 352 5.68 -22.75 38.66
C ASN A 352 5.37 -23.31 37.26
N LYS A 353 4.12 -23.16 36.78
CA LYS A 353 3.70 -23.69 35.47
C LYS A 353 3.93 -22.67 34.36
N SER A 354 3.29 -21.51 34.47
CA SER A 354 3.45 -20.42 33.50
C SER A 354 2.90 -19.11 34.04
N LEU A 355 3.46 -18.00 33.56
CA LEU A 355 2.97 -16.66 33.90
C LEU A 355 1.49 -16.46 33.50
N ARG A 356 1.03 -17.05 32.39
CA ARG A 356 -0.37 -16.95 31.96
C ARG A 356 -1.31 -17.68 32.93
N SER A 357 -0.90 -18.86 33.41
CA SER A 357 -1.67 -19.63 34.40
C SER A 357 -1.77 -18.87 35.72
N LEU A 358 -0.65 -18.31 36.19
CA LEU A 358 -0.59 -17.46 37.39
C LEU A 358 -1.53 -16.26 37.30
N ILE A 359 -1.48 -15.48 36.21
CA ILE A 359 -2.35 -14.31 36.03
C ILE A 359 -3.84 -14.72 36.03
N ARG A 360 -4.16 -15.89 35.49
CA ARG A 360 -5.53 -16.42 35.50
C ARG A 360 -5.98 -16.77 36.92
N ALA A 361 -5.11 -17.38 37.73
CA ALA A 361 -5.37 -17.68 39.15
C ALA A 361 -5.60 -16.39 39.96
N ILE A 362 -4.67 -15.42 39.88
CA ILE A 362 -4.79 -14.12 40.57
C ILE A 362 -6.09 -13.40 40.19
N ARG A 363 -6.47 -13.42 38.91
CA ARG A 363 -7.73 -12.79 38.45
C ARG A 363 -8.97 -13.54 38.95
N ARG A 364 -8.90 -14.85 39.16
CA ARG A 364 -9.99 -15.64 39.73
C ARG A 364 -10.22 -15.25 41.19
N ASP A 365 -9.15 -15.20 41.98
CA ASP A 365 -9.22 -14.88 43.41
C ASP A 365 -9.70 -13.45 43.64
N ARG A 366 -9.25 -12.50 42.82
CA ARG A 366 -9.76 -11.12 42.86
C ARG A 366 -11.24 -10.99 42.50
N LYS A 367 -11.76 -11.83 41.60
CA LYS A 367 -13.20 -11.85 41.27
C LYS A 367 -14.02 -12.43 42.41
N ILE A 368 -13.48 -13.41 43.12
CA ILE A 368 -14.11 -14.00 44.32
C ILE A 368 -14.12 -12.96 45.45
N ALA A 369 -13.01 -12.25 45.66
CA ALA A 369 -12.88 -11.23 46.70
C ALA A 369 -13.67 -9.93 46.43
N LYS A 370 -13.98 -9.64 45.16
CA LYS A 370 -14.83 -8.50 44.75
C LYS A 370 -15.87 -8.98 43.74
N PRO A 371 -17.00 -9.55 44.21
CA PRO A 371 -18.10 -9.87 43.31
C PRO A 371 -18.51 -8.59 42.56
N ARG A 372 -18.66 -8.71 41.24
CA ARG A 372 -19.14 -7.60 40.41
C ARG A 372 -20.59 -7.32 40.82
N ALA A 373 -20.81 -6.31 41.64
CA ALA A 373 -22.11 -5.67 41.76
C ALA A 373 -22.48 -5.15 40.36
N SER A 374 -23.51 -5.74 39.76
CA SER A 374 -24.02 -5.23 38.49
C SER A 374 -24.58 -3.82 38.74
N ARG A 375 -24.68 -2.99 37.70
CA ARG A 375 -25.36 -1.68 37.80
C ARG A 375 -26.82 -1.81 38.29
N ASN A 376 -27.37 -3.02 38.26
CA ASN A 376 -28.71 -3.36 38.70
C ASN A 376 -28.73 -4.07 40.07
N GLY A 377 -27.64 -4.07 40.84
CA GLY A 377 -27.53 -4.76 42.13
C GLY A 377 -27.14 -6.23 42.02
N THR A 378 -27.04 -6.92 43.17
CA THR A 378 -26.86 -8.38 43.26
C THR A 378 -28.11 -9.10 42.74
N PRO A 379 -28.03 -10.40 42.38
CA PRO A 379 -29.22 -11.19 42.04
C PRO A 379 -30.32 -11.10 43.12
N GLU A 380 -29.93 -11.14 44.41
CA GLU A 380 -30.86 -11.03 45.54
C GLU A 380 -31.51 -9.63 45.63
N GLU A 381 -30.75 -8.56 45.39
CA GLU A 381 -31.30 -7.19 45.31
C GLU A 381 -32.28 -7.00 44.15
N ARG A 382 -32.09 -7.76 43.05
CA ARG A 382 -33.01 -7.75 41.90
C ARG A 382 -34.29 -8.54 42.19
N GLU A 383 -34.18 -9.67 42.88
CA GLU A 383 -35.31 -10.45 43.38
C GLU A 383 -36.16 -9.61 44.35
N ALA A 384 -35.51 -8.96 45.32
CA ALA A 384 -36.17 -8.09 46.30
C ALA A 384 -36.88 -6.89 45.65
N ARG A 385 -36.29 -6.27 44.62
CA ARG A 385 -36.97 -5.20 43.85
C ARG A 385 -38.15 -5.71 43.03
N ARG A 386 -38.13 -6.96 42.57
CA ARG A 386 -39.25 -7.57 41.85
C ARG A 386 -40.43 -7.86 42.76
N VAL A 387 -40.16 -8.32 43.99
CA VAL A 387 -41.19 -8.64 44.98
C VAL A 387 -41.79 -7.38 45.62
N ALA A 388 -41.01 -6.31 45.78
CA ALA A 388 -41.50 -5.05 46.36
C ALA A 388 -42.23 -4.13 45.34
N GLY A 389 -42.21 -4.47 44.05
CA GLY A 389 -42.79 -3.66 42.96
C GLY A 389 -44.05 -4.24 42.33
N GLY A 390 -44.59 -5.35 42.86
CA GLY A 390 -45.89 -5.92 42.51
C GLY A 390 -46.76 -5.98 43.77
#